data_AF-A0A327NE58-F1
#
_entry.id   AF-A0A327NE58-F1
#
_cell.length_a   1.000
_cell.length_b   1.000
_cell.length_c   1.000
_cell.angle_alpha   90.00
_cell.angle_beta   90.00
_cell.angle_gamma   90.00
#
_symmetry.space_group_name_H-M   'P 1'
#
loop_
_entity.id
_entity.type
_entity.pdbx_description
1 polymer ?
#
loop_
_entity_poly.entity_id
_entity_poly.type
_entity_poly.pdbx_seq_one_letter_code
_entity_poly.pdbx_strand_id
1 'polypeptide(L)'
;MKKTLRIKKKLIHLMKLSLLHISIAILFAGVSLAREVTAQELLDRKINIRITNQDIISVLASIEKQADVKFTYRPKLVIASQRMTFTVVNESLGQVLDRLLHPLQIKYKVIKNQIVLSPLTTQADEVRIQYEPDSQTESLADVAISGTVTDDKGDALPGVTVVVKGTARGTTTDAQGTYRISVTDVNSVLLFSFVGYNTKEVSIGNRTEINVQLEASNNQLTEVVVTGYTSQQKKDIIGAVSVVKASDLNATPSANLVAQLQVGQRVLRLVVPAILVVRHPFEFEDLLPMETTIHFM
;
A
#
# COMPACT_ATOMS: atom_id res chain seq x y z
N MET A 1 -20.65 23.75 82.99
CA MET A 1 -19.47 23.52 82.09
C MET A 1 -19.58 22.37 81.07
N LYS A 2 -20.57 21.45 81.11
CA LYS A 2 -20.61 20.29 80.17
C LYS A 2 -21.05 20.59 78.72
N LYS A 3 -21.75 21.71 78.47
CA LYS A 3 -22.29 22.08 77.14
C LYS A 3 -21.19 22.53 76.16
N THR A 4 -20.16 23.21 76.64
CA THR A 4 -19.04 23.72 75.84
C THR A 4 -18.11 22.60 75.33
N LEU A 5 -17.94 21.51 76.09
CA LEU A 5 -17.18 20.33 75.65
C LEU A 5 -17.84 19.60 74.47
N ARG A 6 -19.17 19.51 74.44
CA ARG A 6 -19.90 18.87 73.32
C ARG A 6 -19.77 19.68 72.02
N ILE A 7 -19.74 21.00 72.11
CA ILE A 7 -19.57 21.90 70.96
C ILE A 7 -18.15 21.78 70.40
N LYS A 8 -17.11 21.78 71.26
CA LYS A 8 -15.72 21.54 70.83
C LYS A 8 -15.53 20.18 70.15
N LYS A 9 -16.16 19.11 70.66
CA LYS A 9 -16.11 17.78 70.02
C LYS A 9 -16.79 17.75 68.65
N LYS A 10 -17.95 18.39 68.50
CA LYS A 10 -18.64 18.53 67.20
C LYS A 10 -17.82 19.38 66.21
N LEU A 11 -17.18 20.44 66.68
CA LEU A 11 -16.31 21.29 65.87
C LEU A 11 -15.09 20.53 65.34
N ILE A 12 -14.45 19.71 66.19
CA ILE A 12 -13.32 18.85 65.78
C ILE A 12 -13.79 17.80 64.76
N HIS A 13 -14.99 17.25 64.92
CA HIS A 13 -15.54 16.28 63.96
C HIS A 13 -15.84 16.92 62.61
N LEU A 14 -16.39 18.14 62.62
CA LEU A 14 -16.65 18.93 61.40
C LEU A 14 -15.34 19.33 60.70
N MET A 15 -14.30 19.67 61.46
CA MET A 15 -12.96 19.97 60.95
C MET A 15 -12.30 18.73 60.29
N LYS A 16 -12.48 17.53 60.87
CA LYS A 16 -12.00 16.28 60.28
C LYS A 16 -12.73 15.94 58.99
N LEU A 17 -14.05 16.18 58.95
CA LEU A 17 -14.87 15.94 57.77
C LEU A 17 -14.48 16.89 56.63
N SER A 18 -14.26 18.19 56.90
CA SER A 18 -13.79 19.12 55.87
C SER A 18 -12.38 18.78 55.35
N LEU A 19 -11.49 18.31 56.23
CA LEU A 19 -10.14 17.88 55.84
C LEU A 19 -10.17 16.68 54.89
N LEU A 20 -11.09 15.73 55.11
CA LEU A 20 -11.31 14.59 54.23
C LEU A 20 -11.78 15.04 52.83
N HIS A 21 -12.73 15.97 52.75
CA HIS A 21 -13.19 16.52 51.47
C HIS A 21 -12.07 17.23 50.71
N ILE A 22 -11.22 17.98 51.42
CA ILE A 22 -10.03 18.63 50.82
C ILE A 22 -9.05 17.58 50.32
N SER A 23 -8.80 16.51 51.07
CA SER A 23 -7.90 15.43 50.64
C SER A 23 -8.40 14.70 49.39
N ILE A 24 -9.71 14.46 49.30
CA ILE A 24 -10.37 13.87 48.14
C ILE A 24 -10.30 14.84 46.94
N ALA A 25 -10.56 16.13 47.15
CA ALA A 25 -10.48 17.14 46.11
C ALA A 25 -9.06 17.26 45.53
N ILE A 26 -8.01 17.15 46.36
CA ILE A 26 -6.61 17.14 45.91
C ILE A 26 -6.30 15.88 45.09
N LEU A 27 -6.84 14.72 45.49
CA LEU A 27 -6.69 13.46 44.76
C LEU A 27 -7.33 13.53 43.37
N PHE A 28 -8.53 14.12 43.26
CA PHE A 28 -9.20 14.35 41.98
C PHE A 28 -8.53 15.44 41.13
N ALA A 29 -8.01 16.50 41.74
CA ALA A 29 -7.27 17.55 41.04
C ALA A 29 -5.95 17.03 40.44
N GLY A 30 -5.30 16.07 41.10
CA GLY A 30 -4.09 15.42 40.59
C GLY A 30 -4.32 14.63 39.30
N VAL A 31 -5.50 14.00 39.16
CA VAL A 31 -5.89 13.26 37.93
C VAL A 31 -6.24 14.21 36.78
N SER A 32 -6.67 15.44 37.09
CA SER A 32 -7.02 16.45 36.09
C SER A 32 -5.80 17.09 35.40
N LEU A 33 -4.58 16.88 35.93
CA LEU A 33 -3.33 17.27 35.28
C LEU A 33 -2.92 16.18 34.29
N ALA A 34 -3.74 15.95 33.26
CA ALA A 34 -3.32 15.18 32.10
C ALA A 34 -2.19 15.97 31.42
N ARG A 35 -0.95 15.52 31.59
CA ARG A 35 0.19 16.11 30.90
C ARG A 35 0.00 15.91 29.41
N GLU A 36 -0.09 17.00 28.65
CA GLU A 36 0.00 16.92 27.20
C GLU A 36 1.40 16.42 26.86
N VAL A 37 1.49 15.24 26.22
CA VAL A 37 2.75 14.75 25.68
C VAL A 37 3.18 15.73 24.59
N THR A 38 4.17 16.56 24.91
CA THR A 38 4.70 17.54 23.96
C THR A 38 5.40 16.78 22.84
N ALA A 39 5.25 17.25 21.60
CA ALA A 39 5.84 16.62 20.42
C ALA A 39 7.34 16.33 20.54
N GLN A 40 8.05 17.14 21.34
CA GLN A 40 9.49 17.00 21.60
C GLN A 40 9.83 15.74 22.42
N GLU A 41 9.00 15.39 23.42
CA GLU A 41 9.24 14.24 24.29
C GLU A 41 9.12 12.91 23.54
N LEU A 42 8.36 12.86 22.44
CA LEU A 42 8.28 11.67 21.57
C LEU A 42 9.59 11.42 20.82
N LEU A 43 10.24 12.49 20.34
CA LEU A 43 11.46 12.40 19.54
C LEU A 43 12.70 12.09 20.39
N ASP A 44 12.67 12.44 21.68
CA ASP A 44 13.78 12.19 22.60
C ASP A 44 13.82 10.75 23.15
N ARG A 45 12.78 9.95 22.90
CA ARG A 45 12.71 8.54 23.35
C ARG A 45 13.85 7.73 22.77
N LYS A 46 14.56 7.01 23.64
CA LYS A 46 15.69 6.16 23.25
C LYS A 46 15.19 4.80 22.75
N ILE A 47 15.66 4.42 21.56
CA ILE A 47 15.30 3.14 20.93
C ILE A 47 16.53 2.31 20.59
N ASN A 48 16.34 1.00 20.62
CA ASN A 48 17.35 -0.01 20.30
C ASN A 48 16.77 -0.91 19.22
N ILE A 49 17.24 -0.73 17.98
CA ILE A 49 16.69 -1.41 16.83
C ILE A 49 17.81 -2.03 16.01
N ARG A 50 17.67 -3.31 15.73
CA ARG A 50 18.52 -4.03 14.79
C ARG A 50 17.66 -4.51 13.63
N ILE A 51 17.90 -3.94 12.46
CA ILE A 51 17.23 -4.30 11.21
C ILE A 51 18.26 -4.86 10.26
N THR A 52 17.91 -5.98 9.63
CA THR A 52 18.74 -6.62 8.60
C THR A 52 17.87 -6.94 7.40
N ASN A 53 18.13 -6.26 6.27
CA ASN A 53 17.46 -6.51 5.00
C ASN A 53 15.92 -6.49 5.09
N GLN A 54 15.32 -5.49 5.76
CA GLN A 54 13.87 -5.38 5.89
C GLN A 54 13.30 -4.23 5.07
N ASP A 55 12.01 -4.36 4.74
CA ASP A 55 11.22 -3.33 4.08
C ASP A 55 10.90 -2.19 5.05
N ILE A 56 10.85 -0.95 4.55
CA ILE A 56 10.63 0.25 5.37
C ILE A 56 9.35 0.17 6.20
N ILE A 57 8.30 -0.49 5.69
CA ILE A 57 7.00 -0.62 6.37
C ILE A 57 7.17 -1.47 7.63
N SER A 58 7.88 -2.59 7.52
CA SER A 58 8.19 -3.49 8.63
C SER A 58 9.11 -2.82 9.66
N VAL A 59 10.04 -1.98 9.19
CA VAL A 59 10.89 -1.16 10.04
C VAL A 59 10.08 -0.13 10.84
N LEU A 60 9.22 0.63 10.16
CA LEU A 60 8.35 1.61 10.82
C LEU A 60 7.45 0.91 11.84
N ALA A 61 6.83 -0.22 11.52
CA ALA A 61 6.02 -1.00 12.46
C ALA A 61 6.82 -1.47 13.69
N SER A 62 8.09 -1.82 13.51
CA SER A 62 8.98 -2.18 14.62
C SER A 62 9.28 -0.97 15.51
N ILE A 63 9.48 0.21 14.90
CA ILE A 63 9.65 1.48 15.61
C ILE A 63 8.37 1.87 16.37
N GLU A 64 7.18 1.71 15.78
CA GLU A 64 5.89 2.00 16.45
C GLU A 64 5.76 1.23 17.75
N LYS A 65 6.06 -0.08 17.70
CA LYS A 65 5.93 -0.97 18.84
C LYS A 65 6.90 -0.62 19.97
N GLN A 66 8.13 -0.23 19.64
CA GLN A 66 9.14 0.08 20.65
C GLN A 66 9.00 1.48 21.22
N ALA A 67 8.64 2.45 20.38
CA ALA A 67 8.55 3.85 20.77
C ALA A 67 7.15 4.26 21.25
N ASP A 68 6.15 3.38 21.18
CA ASP A 68 4.73 3.65 21.48
C ASP A 68 4.22 4.90 20.73
N VAL A 69 4.44 4.87 19.41
CA VAL A 69 4.04 5.93 18.47
C VAL A 69 3.27 5.32 17.30
N LYS A 70 2.48 6.14 16.61
CA LYS A 70 1.76 5.73 15.41
C LYS A 70 2.19 6.54 14.21
N PHE A 71 2.64 5.90 13.14
CA PHE A 71 2.94 6.54 11.88
C PHE A 71 1.68 6.63 11.01
N THR A 72 1.49 7.80 10.41
CA THR A 72 0.41 8.05 9.45
C THR A 72 1.03 8.49 8.14
N TYR A 73 0.75 7.76 7.06
CA TYR A 73 1.28 8.03 5.73
C TYR A 73 0.31 7.57 4.64
N ARG A 74 0.45 8.13 3.44
CA ARG A 74 -0.33 7.70 2.27
C ARG A 74 0.40 6.52 1.60
N PRO A 75 -0.28 5.42 1.23
CA PRO A 75 0.37 4.25 0.63
C PRO A 75 1.18 4.53 -0.64
N LYS A 76 0.74 5.50 -1.46
CA LYS A 76 1.44 5.90 -2.70
C LYS A 76 2.78 6.63 -2.47
N LEU A 77 3.08 7.05 -1.24
CA LEU A 77 4.30 7.77 -0.89
C LEU A 77 5.42 6.86 -0.40
N VAL A 78 5.10 5.60 -0.05
CA VAL A 78 6.07 4.63 0.42
C VAL A 78 6.35 3.64 -0.71
N ILE A 79 6.87 4.14 -1.84
CA ILE A 79 7.51 3.30 -2.86
C ILE A 79 8.93 2.99 -2.34
N ALA A 80 9.01 2.31 -1.21
CA ALA A 80 10.27 1.93 -0.60
C ALA A 80 10.34 0.41 -0.55
N SER A 81 10.46 -0.15 -1.76
CA SER A 81 10.95 -1.51 -2.01
C SER A 81 12.47 -1.63 -1.74
N GLN A 82 13.08 -0.59 -1.18
CA GLN A 82 14.48 -0.59 -0.78
C GLN A 82 14.61 -1.32 0.54
N ARG A 83 15.25 -2.49 0.49
CA ARG A 83 15.63 -3.21 1.70
C ARG A 83 16.79 -2.48 2.36
N MET A 84 16.67 -2.27 3.66
CA MET A 84 17.70 -1.58 4.43
C MET A 84 18.20 -2.43 5.57
N THR A 85 19.50 -2.31 5.84
CA THR A 85 20.14 -2.82 7.03
C THR A 85 20.52 -1.61 7.87
N PHE A 86 20.00 -1.55 9.09
CA PHE A 86 20.13 -0.40 9.96
C PHE A 86 20.25 -0.90 11.40
N THR A 87 21.33 -0.53 12.08
CA THR A 87 21.56 -0.90 13.48
C THR A 87 21.73 0.35 14.30
N VAL A 88 20.93 0.44 15.36
CA VAL A 88 20.90 1.55 16.29
C VAL A 88 20.81 1.05 17.71
N VAL A 89 21.61 1.67 18.56
CA VAL A 89 21.69 1.39 19.99
C VAL A 89 21.67 2.73 20.73
N ASN A 90 20.68 2.92 21.60
CA ASN A 90 20.52 4.05 22.50
C ASN A 90 20.49 5.44 21.80
N GLU A 91 19.87 5.49 20.62
CA GLU A 91 19.70 6.72 19.84
C GLU A 91 18.29 7.28 20.04
N SER A 92 18.12 8.60 19.91
CA SER A 92 16.79 9.19 20.03
C SER A 92 15.95 8.89 18.79
N LEU A 93 14.64 8.73 18.97
CA LEU A 93 13.71 8.47 17.87
C LEU A 93 13.85 9.49 16.75
N GLY A 94 14.02 10.78 17.07
CA GLY A 94 14.24 11.83 16.08
C GLY A 94 15.48 11.58 15.20
N GLN A 95 16.63 11.29 15.82
CA GLN A 95 17.88 11.01 15.10
C GLN A 95 17.76 9.77 14.21
N VAL A 96 17.05 8.74 14.69
CA VAL A 96 16.76 7.53 13.91
C VAL A 96 15.88 7.84 12.72
N LEU A 97 14.82 8.62 12.91
CA LEU A 97 13.91 9.02 11.85
C LEU A 97 14.61 9.90 10.81
N ASP A 98 15.48 10.81 11.24
CA ASP A 98 16.27 11.65 10.33
C ASP A 98 17.15 10.78 9.41
N ARG A 99 17.92 9.84 9.98
CA ARG A 99 18.79 8.95 9.19
C ARG A 99 18.01 8.00 8.27
N LEU A 100 16.83 7.57 8.70
CA LEU A 100 16.00 6.61 7.98
C LEU A 100 15.18 7.27 6.87
N LEU A 101 14.69 8.50 7.08
CA LEU A 101 13.76 9.18 6.17
C LEU A 101 14.44 10.20 5.24
N HIS A 102 15.57 10.78 5.63
CA HIS A 102 16.28 11.78 4.82
C HIS A 102 16.76 11.24 3.46
N PRO A 103 17.35 10.03 3.35
CA PRO A 103 17.72 9.45 2.05
C PRO A 103 16.51 9.15 1.17
N LEU A 104 15.33 8.97 1.77
CA LEU A 104 14.08 8.67 1.09
C LEU A 104 13.30 9.94 0.70
N GLN A 105 13.85 11.13 0.98
CA GLN A 105 13.20 12.43 0.75
C GLN A 105 11.82 12.54 1.44
N ILE A 106 11.70 11.96 2.63
CA ILE A 106 10.48 11.99 3.44
C ILE A 106 10.71 12.92 4.63
N LYS A 107 9.83 13.90 4.80
CA LYS A 107 9.77 14.72 6.02
C LYS A 107 8.71 14.16 6.97
N TYR A 108 8.94 14.30 8.26
CA TYR A 108 7.96 13.92 9.27
C TYR A 108 7.51 15.12 10.08
N LYS A 109 6.26 15.11 10.53
CA LYS A 109 5.71 16.08 11.47
C LYS A 109 5.02 15.34 12.61
N VAL A 110 5.36 15.71 13.83
CA VAL A 110 4.70 15.17 15.02
C VAL A 110 3.42 15.97 15.26
N ILE A 111 2.28 15.27 15.26
CA ILE A 111 0.96 15.85 15.54
C ILE A 111 0.32 15.02 16.64
N LYS A 112 0.23 15.59 17.85
CA LYS A 112 -0.25 14.90 19.06
C LYS A 112 0.60 13.66 19.35
N ASN A 113 0.03 12.46 19.25
CA ASN A 113 0.71 11.17 19.46
C ASN A 113 0.96 10.40 18.14
N GLN A 114 0.96 11.11 17.01
CA GLN A 114 1.18 10.52 15.70
C GLN A 114 2.32 11.22 14.97
N ILE A 115 3.07 10.44 14.20
CA ILE A 115 4.13 10.94 13.32
C ILE A 115 3.62 10.85 11.89
N VAL A 116 3.33 12.02 11.31
CA VAL A 116 2.81 12.12 9.94
C VAL A 116 3.99 12.21 8.98
N LEU A 117 4.09 11.24 8.08
CA LEU A 117 5.11 11.23 7.02
C LEU A 117 4.54 11.92 5.78
N SER A 118 5.33 12.81 5.21
CA SER A 118 4.98 13.59 4.03
C SER A 118 6.19 13.69 3.10
N PRO A 119 6.00 13.86 1.79
CA PRO A 119 7.14 14.05 0.91
C PRO A 119 7.83 15.37 1.29
N LEU A 120 9.16 15.41 1.14
CA LEU A 120 9.89 16.66 1.14
C LEU A 120 9.56 17.41 -0.17
N THR A 121 8.35 17.96 -0.24
CA THR A 121 8.00 18.94 -1.27
C THR A 121 8.61 20.26 -0.84
N THR A 122 9.58 20.75 -1.60
CA THR A 122 10.20 22.07 -1.49
C THR A 122 9.21 23.18 -1.88
N GLN A 123 8.05 23.26 -1.22
CA GLN A 123 7.14 24.41 -1.26
C GLN A 123 6.30 24.43 0.01
N ALA A 124 6.85 25.03 1.07
CA ALA A 124 6.16 25.70 2.18
C ALA A 124 7.14 25.83 3.36
N ASP A 125 8.20 26.63 3.16
CA ASP A 125 8.83 27.39 4.23
C ASP A 125 9.25 28.73 3.60
N GLU A 126 8.90 29.80 4.30
CA GLU A 126 8.93 31.17 3.82
C GLU A 126 10.37 31.59 3.49
N VAL A 127 10.65 31.78 2.19
CA VAL A 127 11.85 32.48 1.76
C VAL A 127 11.60 33.98 1.95
N ARG A 128 12.02 34.51 3.11
CA ARG A 128 12.48 35.90 3.17
C ARG A 128 13.73 35.97 2.31
N ILE A 129 13.60 36.55 1.12
CA ILE A 129 14.73 36.81 0.22
C ILE A 129 15.61 37.87 0.91
N GLN A 130 16.68 37.43 1.57
CA GLN A 130 17.86 38.25 1.78
C GLN A 130 18.89 37.78 0.75
N TYR A 131 19.16 38.64 -0.23
CA TYR A 131 20.14 38.39 -1.28
C TYR A 131 21.53 38.33 -0.67
N GLU A 132 22.13 37.14 -0.64
CA GLU A 132 23.58 36.97 -0.72
C GLU A 132 23.87 36.08 -1.94
N PRO A 133 24.76 36.52 -2.86
CA PRO A 133 25.02 35.78 -4.08
C PRO A 133 25.99 34.63 -3.82
N ASP A 134 25.88 33.64 -4.69
CA ASP A 134 26.87 32.62 -5.01
C ASP A 134 26.90 31.35 -4.15
N SER A 135 26.12 30.36 -4.59
CA SER A 135 26.64 29.02 -4.88
C SER A 135 25.59 28.24 -5.68
N GLN A 136 25.97 27.85 -6.89
CA GLN A 136 25.17 27.01 -7.77
C GLN A 136 24.89 25.66 -7.10
N THR A 137 23.62 25.38 -6.84
CA THR A 137 23.11 24.02 -6.79
C THR A 137 21.84 24.04 -7.60
N GLU A 138 21.90 23.50 -8.81
CA GLU A 138 20.74 23.28 -9.67
C GLU A 138 19.79 22.31 -8.96
N SER A 139 18.89 22.87 -8.14
CA SER A 139 17.69 22.18 -7.69
C SER A 139 16.84 21.96 -8.94
N LEU A 140 16.74 20.71 -9.38
CA LEU A 140 15.84 20.27 -10.45
C LEU A 140 14.40 20.71 -10.10
N ALA A 141 14.02 21.89 -10.59
CA ALA A 141 12.65 22.34 -10.52
C ALA A 141 11.80 21.42 -11.41
N ASP A 142 10.67 20.95 -10.89
CA ASP A 142 9.72 20.21 -11.70
C ASP A 142 9.27 21.10 -12.87
N VAL A 143 9.66 20.72 -14.08
CA VAL A 143 9.28 21.42 -15.31
C VAL A 143 7.90 20.92 -15.73
N ALA A 144 6.95 21.84 -15.85
CA ALA A 144 5.63 21.51 -16.39
C ALA A 144 5.71 21.47 -17.92
N ILE A 145 5.40 20.31 -18.48
CA ILE A 145 5.28 20.07 -19.92
C ILE A 145 3.81 20.07 -20.28
N SER A 146 3.46 20.80 -21.33
CA SER A 146 2.10 20.80 -21.90
C SER A 146 2.14 20.47 -23.39
N GLY A 147 0.98 20.15 -23.95
CA GLY A 147 0.85 20.01 -25.39
C GLY A 147 -0.49 19.39 -25.77
N THR A 148 -0.67 19.17 -27.06
CA THR A 148 -1.85 18.54 -27.63
C THR A 148 -1.50 17.23 -28.32
N VAL A 149 -2.39 16.25 -28.20
CA VAL A 149 -2.31 14.98 -28.93
C VAL A 149 -3.39 14.93 -29.99
N THR A 150 -3.00 14.65 -31.24
CA THR A 150 -3.92 14.55 -32.39
C THR A 150 -3.75 13.20 -33.11
N ASP A 151 -4.74 12.83 -33.92
CA ASP A 151 -4.66 11.68 -34.81
C ASP A 151 -3.97 12.00 -36.14
N ASP A 152 -3.89 11.01 -37.03
CA ASP A 152 -3.31 11.12 -38.38
C ASP A 152 -4.06 12.12 -39.30
N LYS A 153 -5.32 12.45 -38.97
CA LYS A 153 -6.16 13.41 -39.69
C LYS A 153 -6.10 14.83 -39.09
N GLY A 154 -5.46 14.99 -37.94
CA GLY A 154 -5.32 16.25 -37.21
C GLY A 154 -6.43 16.51 -36.19
N ASP A 155 -7.32 15.54 -35.95
CA ASP A 155 -8.37 15.64 -34.94
C ASP A 155 -7.79 15.43 -33.54
N ALA A 156 -8.29 16.19 -32.55
CA ALA A 156 -7.84 16.08 -31.17
C ALA A 156 -8.23 14.73 -30.54
N LEU A 157 -7.29 14.10 -29.84
CA LEU A 157 -7.52 12.78 -29.22
C LEU A 157 -7.71 12.87 -27.70
N PRO A 158 -8.95 12.75 -27.21
CA PRO A 158 -9.22 12.66 -25.77
C PRO A 158 -8.91 11.27 -25.21
N GLY A 159 -8.47 11.21 -23.95
CA GLY A 159 -8.23 9.94 -23.24
C GLY A 159 -6.91 9.22 -23.58
N VAL A 160 -5.98 9.88 -24.28
CA VAL A 160 -4.63 9.37 -24.51
C VAL A 160 -3.88 9.35 -23.17
N THR A 161 -3.26 8.21 -22.84
CA THR A 161 -2.44 8.05 -21.64
C THR A 161 -1.01 8.53 -21.93
N VAL A 162 -0.55 9.52 -21.17
CA VAL A 162 0.79 10.12 -21.26
C VAL A 162 1.57 9.79 -20.00
N VAL A 163 2.66 9.03 -20.12
CA VAL A 163 3.46 8.56 -18.96
C VAL A 163 4.92 8.92 -19.15
N VAL A 164 5.60 9.34 -18.08
CA VAL A 164 7.06 9.50 -18.10
C VAL A 164 7.70 8.11 -17.98
N LYS A 165 8.40 7.68 -19.02
CA LYS A 165 9.01 6.35 -19.14
C LYS A 165 9.89 6.03 -17.93
N GLY A 166 9.67 4.86 -17.34
CA GLY A 166 10.40 4.41 -16.14
C GLY A 166 9.85 4.94 -14.81
N THR A 167 8.78 5.74 -14.83
CA THR A 167 8.13 6.25 -13.62
C THR A 167 6.63 5.93 -13.61
N ALA A 168 5.99 6.05 -12.45
CA ALA A 168 4.53 5.98 -12.32
C ALA A 168 3.83 7.33 -12.56
N ARG A 169 4.57 8.38 -13.00
CA ARG A 169 4.00 9.69 -13.26
C ARG A 169 3.37 9.70 -14.65
N GLY A 170 2.06 9.92 -14.68
CA GLY A 170 1.31 10.03 -15.92
C GLY A 170 0.08 10.90 -15.78
N THR A 171 -0.46 11.29 -16.92
CA THR A 171 -1.69 12.06 -17.06
C THR A 171 -2.48 11.54 -18.26
N THR A 172 -3.69 12.02 -18.44
CA THR A 172 -4.54 11.70 -19.61
C THR A 172 -4.92 12.99 -20.33
N THR A 173 -5.06 12.93 -21.66
CA THR A 173 -5.55 14.09 -22.43
C THR A 173 -7.02 14.39 -22.14
N ASP A 174 -7.38 15.68 -22.17
CA ASP A 174 -8.75 16.17 -22.01
C ASP A 174 -9.58 16.08 -23.31
N ALA A 175 -10.81 16.62 -23.29
CA ALA A 175 -11.73 16.61 -24.44
C ALA A 175 -11.18 17.34 -25.68
N GLN A 176 -10.20 18.23 -25.50
CA GLN A 176 -9.53 18.99 -26.55
C GLN A 176 -8.17 18.37 -26.92
N GLY A 177 -7.87 17.16 -26.43
CA GLY A 177 -6.60 16.48 -26.66
C GLY A 177 -5.42 17.11 -25.93
N THR A 178 -5.66 18.06 -25.01
CA THR A 178 -4.61 18.78 -24.29
C THR A 178 -4.17 17.98 -23.06
N TYR A 179 -2.88 18.01 -22.74
CA TYR A 179 -2.33 17.42 -21.52
C TYR A 179 -1.37 18.36 -20.82
N ARG A 180 -1.19 18.12 -19.52
CA ARG A 180 -0.17 18.78 -18.69
C ARG A 180 0.44 17.78 -17.72
N ILE A 181 1.77 17.68 -17.71
CA ILE A 181 2.52 16.74 -16.87
C ILE A 181 3.78 17.41 -16.31
N SER A 182 4.05 17.22 -15.02
CA SER A 182 5.25 17.73 -14.37
C SER A 182 6.35 16.67 -14.37
N VAL A 183 7.52 17.03 -14.89
CA VAL A 183 8.70 16.14 -14.99
C VAL A 183 9.87 16.72 -14.19
N THR A 184 10.63 15.87 -13.53
CA THR A 184 11.79 16.27 -12.71
C THR A 184 13.09 16.28 -13.52
N ASP A 185 13.13 15.56 -14.65
CA ASP A 185 14.30 15.48 -15.53
C ASP A 185 13.90 15.81 -16.97
N VAL A 186 14.56 16.83 -17.54
CA VAL A 186 14.38 17.29 -18.93
C VAL A 186 14.84 16.25 -19.96
N ASN A 187 15.67 15.28 -19.57
CA ASN A 187 16.09 14.17 -20.44
C ASN A 187 15.09 13.00 -20.44
N SER A 188 13.98 13.12 -19.70
CA SER A 188 12.96 12.07 -19.66
C SER A 188 12.27 11.89 -21.02
N VAL A 189 11.73 10.69 -21.23
CA VAL A 189 10.94 10.33 -22.42
C VAL A 189 9.47 10.20 -22.04
N LEU A 190 8.58 10.85 -22.78
CA LEU A 190 7.14 10.70 -22.66
C LEU A 190 6.66 9.57 -23.56
N LEU A 191 5.86 8.68 -22.99
CA LEU A 191 5.19 7.58 -23.66
C LEU A 191 3.72 7.94 -23.84
N PHE A 192 3.26 7.98 -25.09
CA PHE A 192 1.88 8.24 -25.46
C PHE A 192 1.24 6.93 -25.91
N SER A 193 0.17 6.54 -25.26
CA SER A 193 -0.53 5.29 -25.56
C SER A 193 -2.05 5.52 -25.58
N PHE A 194 -2.70 4.96 -26.61
CA PHE A 194 -4.14 5.00 -26.76
C PHE A 194 -4.62 3.75 -27.49
N VAL A 195 -5.81 3.28 -27.15
CA VAL A 195 -6.36 2.04 -27.71
C VAL A 195 -6.59 2.22 -29.21
N GLY A 196 -6.04 1.31 -30.01
CA GLY A 196 -6.12 1.38 -31.48
C GLY A 196 -5.06 2.27 -32.14
N TYR A 197 -4.10 2.82 -31.39
CA TYR A 197 -3.00 3.64 -31.91
C TYR A 197 -1.64 3.06 -31.55
N ASN A 198 -0.63 3.32 -32.38
CA ASN A 198 0.74 2.94 -32.09
C ASN A 198 1.26 3.76 -30.90
N THR A 199 1.90 3.08 -29.96
CA THR A 199 2.54 3.75 -28.83
C THR A 199 3.72 4.57 -29.34
N LYS A 200 3.78 5.84 -28.96
CA LYS A 200 4.82 6.77 -29.41
C LYS A 200 5.66 7.26 -28.25
N GLU A 201 6.98 7.24 -28.43
CA GLU A 201 7.95 7.76 -27.48
C GLU A 201 8.50 9.10 -27.96
N VAL A 202 8.51 10.11 -27.10
CA VAL A 202 9.02 11.44 -27.42
C VAL A 202 9.91 11.94 -26.29
N SER A 203 11.18 12.21 -26.60
CA SER A 203 12.12 12.82 -25.66
C SER A 203 11.80 14.30 -25.44
N ILE A 204 11.73 14.71 -24.17
CA ILE A 204 11.33 16.07 -23.79
C ILE A 204 12.41 17.08 -24.23
N GLY A 205 13.63 16.90 -23.73
CA GLY A 205 14.73 17.85 -23.90
C GLY A 205 14.41 19.18 -23.21
N ASN A 206 14.89 20.30 -23.76
CA ASN A 206 14.63 21.64 -23.22
C ASN A 206 13.29 22.26 -23.68
N ARG A 207 12.33 21.43 -24.10
CA ARG A 207 11.02 21.89 -24.61
C ARG A 207 9.96 21.78 -23.52
N THR A 208 9.21 22.86 -23.31
CA THR A 208 8.06 22.90 -22.39
C THR A 208 6.72 22.63 -23.08
N GLU A 209 6.69 22.70 -24.41
CA GLU A 209 5.52 22.39 -25.23
C GLU A 209 5.85 21.27 -26.23
N ILE A 210 5.07 20.20 -26.21
CA ILE A 210 5.28 19.02 -27.07
C ILE A 210 3.93 18.55 -27.64
N ASN A 211 3.72 18.87 -28.91
CA ASN A 211 2.56 18.42 -29.66
C ASN A 211 2.88 17.09 -30.37
N VAL A 212 1.99 16.11 -30.25
CA VAL A 212 2.24 14.74 -30.71
C VAL A 212 1.10 14.26 -31.58
N GLN A 213 1.44 13.81 -32.78
CA GLN A 213 0.51 13.09 -33.65
C GLN A 213 0.69 11.58 -33.44
N LEU A 214 -0.41 10.88 -33.16
CA LEU A 214 -0.46 9.42 -33.04
C LEU A 214 -0.97 8.81 -34.35
N GLU A 215 -0.33 7.71 -34.76
CA GLU A 215 -0.72 6.95 -35.94
C GLU A 215 -1.61 5.78 -35.52
N ALA A 216 -2.69 5.56 -36.27
CA ALA A 216 -3.57 4.42 -36.05
C ALA A 216 -2.78 3.10 -36.17
N SER A 217 -3.01 2.18 -35.24
CA SER A 217 -2.40 0.86 -35.27
C SER A 217 -3.23 -0.07 -36.15
N ASN A 218 -2.61 -0.65 -37.18
CA ASN A 218 -3.24 -1.70 -37.99
C ASN A 218 -3.22 -3.07 -37.32
N ASN A 219 -2.74 -3.17 -36.07
CA ASN A 219 -2.75 -4.42 -35.31
C ASN A 219 -4.14 -4.66 -34.73
N GLN A 220 -4.80 -5.72 -35.20
CA GLN A 220 -6.04 -6.25 -34.63
C GLN A 220 -5.86 -6.42 -33.12
N LEU A 221 -6.68 -5.70 -32.36
CA LEU A 221 -6.71 -5.74 -30.90
C LEU A 221 -6.74 -7.20 -30.45
N THR A 222 -5.69 -7.66 -29.77
CA THR A 222 -5.83 -8.86 -28.93
C THR A 222 -6.66 -8.40 -27.75
N GLU A 223 -7.97 -8.64 -27.84
CA GLU A 223 -8.95 -8.30 -26.83
C GLU A 223 -8.56 -8.99 -25.51
N VAL A 224 -7.85 -8.27 -24.64
CA VAL A 224 -7.64 -8.70 -23.26
C VAL A 224 -8.95 -8.42 -22.54
N VAL A 225 -9.89 -9.36 -22.64
CA VAL A 225 -11.01 -9.41 -21.71
C VAL A 225 -10.42 -9.71 -20.34
N VAL A 226 -10.36 -8.69 -19.48
CA VAL A 226 -10.12 -8.90 -18.05
C VAL A 226 -11.41 -9.51 -17.49
N THR A 227 -11.55 -10.82 -17.61
CA THR A 227 -12.54 -11.55 -16.83
C THR A 227 -12.07 -11.51 -15.38
N GLY A 228 -12.62 -10.58 -14.60
CA GLY A 228 -12.55 -10.63 -13.16
C GLY A 228 -13.23 -11.91 -12.68
N TYR A 229 -12.44 -12.92 -12.34
CA TYR A 229 -12.91 -14.04 -11.53
C TYR A 229 -11.94 -14.23 -10.38
N THR A 230 -12.49 -14.07 -9.17
CA THR A 230 -11.91 -14.61 -7.95
C THR A 230 -11.54 -16.08 -8.21
N SER A 231 -10.26 -16.42 -8.07
CA SER A 231 -9.84 -17.82 -8.03
C SER A 231 -10.17 -18.33 -6.63
N GLN A 232 -11.41 -18.77 -6.41
CA GLN A 232 -11.72 -19.58 -5.25
C GLN A 232 -11.26 -21.01 -5.55
N GLN A 233 -10.29 -21.49 -4.77
CA GLN A 233 -9.87 -22.87 -4.87
C GLN A 233 -11.04 -23.78 -4.52
N LYS A 234 -11.23 -24.83 -5.33
CA LYS A 234 -12.26 -25.87 -5.20
C LYS A 234 -12.33 -26.59 -3.84
N LYS A 235 -11.42 -26.28 -2.91
CA LYS A 235 -11.36 -26.84 -1.56
C LYS A 235 -12.27 -26.12 -0.54
N ASP A 236 -12.71 -24.89 -0.84
CA ASP A 236 -13.46 -24.06 0.13
C ASP A 236 -14.98 -24.02 -0.16
N ILE A 237 -15.48 -24.78 -1.13
CA ILE A 237 -16.92 -24.90 -1.40
C ILE A 237 -17.45 -26.17 -0.72
N ILE A 238 -18.09 -25.99 0.43
CA ILE A 238 -18.83 -27.05 1.14
C ILE A 238 -20.17 -27.25 0.41
N GLY A 239 -20.12 -27.92 -0.74
CA GLY A 239 -21.28 -28.22 -1.57
C GLY A 239 -20.85 -28.97 -2.82
N ALA A 240 -21.50 -30.11 -3.11
CA ALA A 240 -21.15 -30.95 -4.25
C ALA A 240 -21.49 -30.23 -5.57
N VAL A 241 -20.48 -29.67 -6.24
CA VAL A 241 -20.64 -29.07 -7.57
C VAL A 241 -19.93 -29.94 -8.62
N SER A 242 -20.71 -30.58 -9.48
CA SER A 242 -20.23 -31.27 -10.68
C SER A 242 -20.01 -30.26 -11.80
N VAL A 243 -18.81 -30.23 -12.37
CA VAL A 243 -18.46 -29.38 -13.52
C VAL A 243 -18.74 -30.16 -14.79
N VAL A 244 -19.68 -29.70 -15.61
CA VAL A 244 -19.94 -30.24 -16.96
C VAL A 244 -19.09 -29.47 -17.96
N LYS A 245 -18.25 -30.17 -18.73
CA LYS A 245 -17.39 -29.54 -19.75
C LYS A 245 -18.20 -29.32 -21.03
N ALA A 246 -18.01 -28.17 -21.67
CA ALA A 246 -18.73 -27.80 -22.90
C ALA A 246 -18.48 -28.76 -24.08
N SER A 247 -17.40 -29.54 -24.05
CA SER A 247 -17.10 -30.58 -25.04
C SER A 247 -18.13 -31.71 -25.05
N ASP A 248 -18.83 -31.95 -23.94
CA ASP A 248 -19.81 -33.05 -23.81
C ASP A 248 -21.22 -32.65 -24.29
N LEU A 249 -21.45 -31.35 -24.54
CA LEU A 249 -22.75 -30.80 -24.97
C LEU A 249 -22.91 -30.74 -26.51
N ASN A 250 -21.84 -30.97 -27.27
CA ASN A 250 -21.85 -30.85 -28.75
C ASN A 250 -22.31 -32.12 -29.50
N ALA A 251 -22.69 -33.20 -28.80
CA ALA A 251 -23.06 -34.45 -29.47
C ALA A 251 -24.51 -34.49 -30.00
N THR A 252 -25.37 -33.50 -29.69
CA THR A 252 -26.72 -33.45 -30.29
C THR A 252 -27.31 -32.04 -30.26
N PRO A 253 -27.72 -31.46 -31.42
CA PRO A 253 -28.38 -30.17 -31.42
C PRO A 253 -29.79 -30.32 -30.87
N SER A 254 -30.07 -29.73 -29.70
CA SER A 254 -31.43 -29.63 -29.17
C SER A 254 -31.66 -28.24 -28.62
N ALA A 255 -32.85 -27.68 -28.87
CA ALA A 255 -33.18 -26.30 -28.55
C ALA A 255 -33.35 -25.99 -27.05
N ASN A 256 -33.16 -26.97 -26.15
CA ASN A 256 -33.39 -26.81 -24.71
C ASN A 256 -32.23 -27.35 -23.87
N LEU A 257 -31.32 -26.46 -23.48
CA LEU A 257 -30.12 -26.75 -22.66
C LEU A 257 -30.45 -27.39 -21.29
N VAL A 258 -31.60 -27.02 -20.71
CA VAL A 258 -32.04 -27.51 -19.38
C VAL A 258 -32.36 -29.01 -19.40
N ALA A 259 -32.88 -29.54 -20.51
CA ALA A 259 -33.22 -30.96 -20.63
C ALA A 259 -31.97 -31.85 -20.74
N GLN A 260 -30.89 -31.37 -21.36
CA GLN A 260 -29.65 -32.14 -21.53
C GLN A 260 -28.91 -32.36 -20.19
N LEU A 261 -28.89 -31.35 -19.32
CA LEU A 261 -28.27 -31.46 -17.99
C LEU A 261 -28.99 -32.47 -17.09
N GLN A 262 -30.31 -32.60 -17.24
CA GLN A 262 -31.13 -33.52 -16.47
C GLN A 262 -30.93 -35.00 -16.90
N VAL A 263 -30.64 -35.24 -18.18
CA VAL A 263 -30.39 -36.59 -18.71
C VAL A 263 -29.02 -37.12 -18.25
N GLY A 264 -27.96 -36.30 -18.27
CA GLY A 264 -26.63 -36.70 -17.80
C GLY A 264 -26.59 -37.10 -16.31
N GLN A 265 -27.37 -36.43 -15.47
CA GLN A 265 -27.46 -36.74 -14.03
C GLN A 265 -28.20 -38.06 -13.73
N ARG A 266 -29.06 -38.56 -14.63
CA ARG A 266 -29.78 -39.83 -14.42
C ARG A 266 -28.92 -41.05 -14.72
N VAL A 267 -27.88 -40.92 -15.55
CA VAL A 267 -26.98 -42.03 -15.91
C VAL A 267 -25.97 -42.34 -14.79
N LEU A 268 -25.48 -41.33 -14.07
CA LEU A 268 -24.53 -41.54 -12.96
C LEU A 268 -25.13 -42.26 -11.74
N ARG A 269 -26.47 -42.27 -11.60
CA ARG A 269 -27.13 -42.95 -10.47
C ARG A 269 -27.21 -44.48 -10.62
N LEU A 270 -26.82 -45.03 -11.78
CA LEU A 270 -26.92 -46.46 -12.08
C LEU A 270 -25.59 -47.23 -11.96
N VAL A 271 -24.48 -46.57 -11.60
CA VAL A 271 -23.16 -47.21 -11.48
C VAL A 271 -22.60 -47.06 -10.07
N VAL A 272 -23.27 -47.64 -9.08
CA VAL A 272 -22.60 -48.07 -7.83
C VAL A 272 -23.14 -49.45 -7.45
N PRO A 273 -22.57 -50.55 -7.96
CA PRO A 273 -22.81 -51.85 -7.37
C PRO A 273 -21.92 -52.03 -6.13
N ALA A 274 -22.51 -52.64 -5.11
CA ALA A 274 -21.89 -53.04 -3.86
C ALA A 274 -20.60 -53.87 -4.04
N ILE A 275 -19.60 -53.66 -3.17
CA ILE A 275 -18.55 -54.61 -2.75
C ILE A 275 -18.09 -54.13 -1.36
N LEU A 276 -18.61 -54.72 -0.27
CA LEU A 276 -18.03 -55.81 0.53
C LEU A 276 -16.86 -55.38 1.43
N VAL A 277 -17.15 -55.28 2.73
CA VAL A 277 -16.24 -55.06 3.85
C VAL A 277 -15.55 -56.38 4.24
N VAL A 278 -14.21 -56.46 4.22
CA VAL A 278 -13.43 -57.45 5.02
C VAL A 278 -12.08 -56.86 5.49
N ARG A 279 -11.74 -57.23 6.74
CA ARG A 279 -10.63 -56.95 7.68
C ARG A 279 -9.17 -56.88 7.16
N HIS A 280 -8.37 -56.02 7.84
CA HIS A 280 -6.93 -56.03 8.23
C HIS A 280 -6.20 -57.40 8.37
N PRO A 281 -4.87 -57.51 8.69
CA PRO A 281 -3.68 -56.59 8.69
C PRO A 281 -2.35 -57.25 8.11
N PHE A 282 -1.15 -56.71 8.43
CA PHE A 282 0.27 -57.20 8.23
C PHE A 282 0.99 -56.72 6.93
N GLU A 283 2.28 -56.40 6.84
CA GLU A 283 3.45 -56.02 7.68
C GLU A 283 4.69 -55.91 6.73
N PHE A 284 5.72 -55.10 7.07
CA PHE A 284 7.16 -55.16 6.66
C PHE A 284 7.52 -55.07 5.14
N GLU A 285 8.67 -54.61 4.65
CA GLU A 285 9.87 -53.86 5.06
C GLU A 285 10.71 -53.76 3.76
N ASP A 286 11.67 -52.82 3.71
CA ASP A 286 12.98 -52.96 3.04
C ASP A 286 13.15 -53.17 1.52
N LEU A 287 13.87 -52.20 0.89
CA LEU A 287 15.18 -52.34 0.22
C LEU A 287 15.34 -51.42 -1.01
N LEU A 288 16.08 -50.33 -0.77
CA LEU A 288 17.16 -49.66 -1.52
C LEU A 288 17.37 -49.84 -3.05
N PRO A 289 18.05 -48.85 -3.69
CA PRO A 289 18.00 -48.58 -5.12
C PRO A 289 19.12 -49.26 -5.91
N MET A 290 18.96 -49.33 -7.25
CA MET A 290 20.04 -49.64 -8.18
C MET A 290 20.09 -48.59 -9.29
N GLU A 291 21.19 -47.85 -9.33
CA GLU A 291 21.68 -47.15 -10.53
C GLU A 291 21.84 -48.13 -11.71
N THR A 292 21.80 -47.62 -12.94
CA THR A 292 22.84 -47.85 -13.96
C THR A 292 22.58 -46.96 -15.17
N THR A 293 23.51 -46.02 -15.38
CA THR A 293 23.77 -45.31 -16.63
C THR A 293 24.57 -46.23 -17.57
N ILE A 294 24.35 -46.17 -18.89
CA ILE A 294 25.36 -45.99 -19.97
C ILE A 294 24.75 -46.31 -21.36
N HIS A 295 24.71 -45.25 -22.17
CA HIS A 295 24.98 -45.04 -23.61
C HIS A 295 25.09 -46.16 -24.69
N PHE A 296 24.94 -45.65 -25.93
CA PHE A 296 25.07 -46.18 -27.30
C PHE A 296 23.74 -46.70 -27.87
N MET A 297 23.20 -46.20 -28.98
CA MET A 297 23.78 -45.58 -30.18
C MET A 297 22.77 -44.64 -30.84
#